data_AF-A0A7K0KP96-F1
#
_entry.id   AF-A0A7K0KP96-F1
#
_cell.length_a   1.000
_cell.length_b   1.000
_cell.length_c   1.000
_cell.angle_alpha   90.00
_cell.angle_beta   90.00
_cell.angle_gamma   90.00
#
_symmetry.space_group_name_H-M   'P 1'
#
loop_
_entity.id
_entity.type
_entity.pdbx_description
1 polymer ?
#
loop_
_entity_poly.entity_id
_entity_poly.type
_entity_poly.pdbx_seq_one_letter_code
_entity_poly.pdbx_strand_id
1 'polypeptide(L)'
;DLPAFHAIYVETALRDRFTPRGLAYFQRMWRAMEAEDPERLTLYLARYEGRVLAATTLVRVGGHAWYSYGASSHEGRDVRPSNAIQWAMIRDCLAAGCEVYDMRGISDTLDPTDHLFGLIQFKLGTGGHALEYLGEWDLRLRPMLSKAFDAYLAHR
;
A
#
# COMPACT_ATOMS: atom_id res chain seq x y z
N ASP A 1 9.57 7.26 -14.03
CA ASP A 1 9.36 6.22 -13.00
C ASP A 1 7.92 5.79 -12.78
N LEU A 2 6.93 6.70 -12.68
CA LEU A 2 5.51 6.29 -12.53
C LEU A 2 5.01 5.26 -13.58
N PRO A 3 5.33 5.35 -14.88
CA PRO A 3 4.96 4.31 -15.84
C PRO A 3 5.59 2.94 -15.54
N ALA A 4 6.84 2.91 -15.04
CA ALA A 4 7.53 1.68 -14.67
C ALA A 4 6.91 1.04 -13.41
N PHE A 5 6.56 1.85 -12.42
CA PHE A 5 5.75 1.41 -11.27
C PHE A 5 4.41 0.83 -11.74
N HIS A 6 3.69 1.56 -12.61
CA HIS A 6 2.36 1.16 -13.05
C HIS A 6 2.37 -0.16 -13.81
N ALA A 7 3.40 -0.43 -14.63
CA ALA A 7 3.56 -1.70 -15.33
C ALA A 7 3.62 -2.90 -14.36
N ILE A 8 4.46 -2.82 -13.31
CA ILE A 8 4.57 -3.89 -12.31
C ILE A 8 3.33 -3.95 -11.42
N TYR A 9 2.69 -2.81 -11.15
CA TYR A 9 1.44 -2.76 -10.41
C TYR A 9 0.31 -3.48 -11.16
N VAL A 10 0.23 -3.33 -12.48
CA VAL A 10 -0.71 -4.09 -13.32
C VAL A 10 -0.36 -5.58 -13.33
N GLU A 11 0.92 -5.96 -13.43
CA GLU A 11 1.35 -7.35 -13.30
C GLU A 11 0.93 -7.96 -11.95
N THR A 12 1.14 -7.21 -10.87
CA THR A 12 0.73 -7.57 -9.50
C THR A 12 -0.79 -7.75 -9.43
N ALA A 13 -1.56 -6.83 -10.00
CA ALA A 13 -3.02 -6.90 -10.02
C ALA A 13 -3.56 -8.11 -10.78
N LEU A 14 -2.94 -8.46 -11.92
CA LEU A 14 -3.31 -9.64 -12.70
C LEU A 14 -3.02 -10.93 -11.92
N ARG A 15 -1.85 -11.01 -11.27
CA ARG A 15 -1.45 -12.15 -10.44
C ARG A 15 -2.37 -12.33 -9.23
N ASP A 16 -2.62 -11.24 -8.50
CA ASP A 16 -3.34 -11.25 -7.22
C ASP A 16 -4.86 -11.03 -7.40
N ARG A 17 -5.31 -10.97 -8.66
CA ARG A 17 -6.73 -10.92 -9.08
C ARG A 17 -7.54 -9.76 -8.50
N PHE A 18 -6.95 -8.57 -8.42
CA PHE A 18 -7.67 -7.34 -8.08
C PHE A 18 -7.76 -6.38 -9.27
N THR A 19 -8.71 -5.44 -9.23
CA THR A 19 -8.86 -4.41 -10.27
C THR A 19 -7.81 -3.29 -10.07
N PRO A 20 -6.86 -3.10 -11.00
CA PRO A 20 -5.85 -2.05 -10.84
C PRO A 20 -6.45 -0.66 -11.07
N ARG A 21 -5.94 0.33 -10.36
CA ARG A 21 -6.08 1.75 -10.73
C ARG A 21 -5.31 2.03 -12.04
N GLY A 22 -5.87 2.88 -12.90
CA GLY A 22 -5.17 3.34 -14.11
C GLY A 22 -4.02 4.31 -13.81
N LEU A 23 -3.05 4.42 -14.71
CA LEU A 23 -1.87 5.31 -14.55
C LEU A 23 -2.27 6.75 -14.21
N ALA A 24 -3.34 7.26 -14.81
CA ALA A 24 -3.84 8.61 -14.56
C ALA A 24 -4.23 8.87 -13.09
N TYR A 25 -4.60 7.82 -12.34
CA TYR A 25 -4.84 7.94 -10.89
C TYR A 25 -3.55 8.32 -10.15
N PHE A 26 -2.47 7.60 -10.41
CA PHE A 26 -1.17 7.85 -9.77
C PHE A 26 -0.54 9.17 -10.22
N GLN A 27 -0.74 9.57 -11.48
CA GLN A 27 -0.33 10.90 -11.96
C GLN A 27 -1.07 12.03 -11.24
N ARG A 28 -2.37 11.88 -10.99
CA ARG A 28 -3.15 12.86 -10.22
C ARG A 28 -2.71 12.89 -8.75
N MET A 29 -2.52 11.71 -8.15
CA MET A 29 -2.02 11.58 -6.79
C MET A 29 -0.67 12.29 -6.63
N TRP A 30 0.27 12.05 -7.55
CA TRP A 30 1.59 12.71 -7.54
C TRP A 30 1.47 14.23 -7.60
N ARG A 31 0.76 14.76 -8.59
CA ARG A 31 0.60 16.22 -8.75
C ARG A 31 -0.04 16.88 -7.54
N ALA A 32 -1.06 16.24 -6.95
CA ALA A 32 -1.76 16.78 -5.79
C ALA A 32 -0.87 16.80 -4.55
N MET A 33 -0.11 15.73 -4.32
CA MET A 33 0.75 15.57 -3.15
C MET A 33 2.02 16.43 -3.24
N GLU A 34 2.67 16.45 -4.41
CA GLU A 34 3.84 17.29 -4.68
C GLU A 34 3.54 18.78 -4.55
N ALA A 35 2.32 19.19 -4.92
CA ALA A 35 1.86 20.57 -4.75
C ALA A 35 1.66 20.96 -3.26
N GLU A 36 1.45 19.98 -2.37
CA GLU A 36 1.35 20.22 -0.92
C GLU A 36 2.74 20.25 -0.28
N ASP A 37 3.58 19.27 -0.60
CA ASP A 37 4.95 19.14 -0.10
C ASP A 37 5.74 18.26 -1.10
N PRO A 38 6.92 18.69 -1.59
CA PRO A 38 7.74 17.91 -2.52
C PRO A 38 8.12 16.51 -1.99
N GLU A 39 8.15 16.33 -0.67
CA GLU A 39 8.48 15.06 0.00
C GLU A 39 7.22 14.30 0.48
N ARG A 40 6.02 14.76 0.10
CA ARG A 40 4.72 14.14 0.46
C ARG A 40 4.57 12.74 -0.09
N LEU A 41 5.08 12.50 -1.30
CA LEU A 41 4.99 11.24 -2.03
C LEU A 41 6.34 10.87 -2.63
N THR A 42 6.87 9.71 -2.24
CA THR A 42 8.13 9.18 -2.77
C THR A 42 7.86 7.86 -3.48
N LEU A 43 8.49 7.66 -4.65
CA LEU A 43 8.44 6.39 -5.37
C LEU A 43 9.80 5.68 -5.26
N TYR A 44 9.77 4.46 -4.74
CA TYR A 44 10.91 3.56 -4.65
C TYR A 44 10.83 2.53 -5.77
N LEU A 45 11.94 2.31 -6.48
CA LEU A 45 12.07 1.28 -7.51
C LEU A 45 13.28 0.39 -7.18
N ALA A 46 13.05 -0.91 -7.00
CA ALA A 46 14.14 -1.88 -6.93
C ALA A 46 14.49 -2.36 -8.33
N ARG A 47 15.75 -2.12 -8.74
CA ARG A 47 16.29 -2.54 -10.02
C ARG A 47 17.35 -3.63 -9.83
N TYR A 48 17.27 -4.67 -10.63
CA TYR A 48 18.28 -5.71 -10.72
C TYR A 48 18.55 -5.98 -12.19
N GLU A 49 19.82 -5.95 -12.61
CA GLU A 49 20.25 -6.13 -14.01
C GLU A 49 19.47 -5.23 -15.00
N GLY A 50 19.26 -3.97 -14.61
CA GLY A 50 18.54 -2.96 -15.42
C GLY A 50 17.01 -3.06 -15.41
N ARG A 51 16.44 -4.14 -14.84
CA ARG A 51 14.99 -4.38 -14.79
C ARG A 51 14.41 -3.95 -13.45
N VAL A 52 13.26 -3.29 -13.47
CA VAL A 52 12.51 -3.01 -12.23
C VAL A 52 11.80 -4.29 -11.81
N LEU A 53 12.03 -4.74 -10.58
CA LEU A 53 11.44 -5.97 -10.03
C LEU A 53 10.48 -5.71 -8.87
N ALA A 54 10.57 -4.56 -8.22
CA ALA A 54 9.57 -4.09 -7.29
C ALA A 54 9.48 -2.57 -7.32
N ALA A 55 8.33 -2.05 -6.95
CA ALA A 55 8.07 -0.62 -6.90
C ALA A 55 7.09 -0.30 -5.77
N THR A 56 7.26 0.83 -5.10
CA THR A 56 6.38 1.23 -4.00
C THR A 56 6.25 2.73 -3.86
N THR A 57 5.04 3.20 -3.61
CA THR A 57 4.78 4.59 -3.20
C THR A 57 4.72 4.71 -1.68
N LEU A 58 5.46 5.67 -1.14
CA LEU A 58 5.45 6.09 0.25
C LEU A 58 4.75 7.44 0.36
N VAL A 59 3.76 7.57 1.24
CA VAL A 59 3.19 8.87 1.61
C VAL A 59 3.72 9.25 2.99
N ARG A 60 4.13 10.50 3.20
CA ARG A 60 4.56 10.99 4.53
C ARG A 60 3.84 12.26 4.92
N VAL A 61 3.31 12.30 6.15
CA VAL A 61 2.65 13.47 6.74
C VAL A 61 3.13 13.62 8.17
N GLY A 62 3.84 14.70 8.47
CA GLY A 62 4.51 14.87 9.76
C GLY A 62 5.43 13.68 10.06
N GLY A 63 5.37 13.16 11.29
CA GLY A 63 6.12 11.98 11.72
C GLY A 63 5.53 10.63 11.31
N HIS A 64 4.56 10.58 10.40
CA HIS A 64 3.90 9.33 9.99
C HIS A 64 4.13 9.05 8.50
N ALA A 65 4.59 7.84 8.19
CA ALA A 65 4.78 7.38 6.82
C ALA A 65 3.95 6.11 6.50
N TRP A 66 3.31 6.08 5.33
CA TRP A 66 2.46 4.99 4.86
C TRP A 66 3.05 4.29 3.64
N TYR A 67 3.27 2.99 3.75
CA TYR A 67 3.46 2.08 2.63
C TYR A 67 2.13 1.97 1.84
N SER A 68 1.96 2.82 0.81
CA SER A 68 0.64 3.08 0.22
C SER A 68 0.27 2.11 -0.90
N TYR A 69 1.10 2.02 -1.94
CA TYR A 69 0.92 1.05 -3.02
C TYR A 69 2.24 0.36 -3.28
N GLY A 70 2.27 -0.96 -3.12
CA GLY A 70 3.40 -1.80 -3.50
C GLY A 70 3.07 -2.70 -4.68
N ALA A 71 4.09 -3.00 -5.46
CA ALA A 71 4.03 -3.88 -6.60
C ALA A 71 5.35 -4.64 -6.74
N SER A 72 5.26 -5.89 -7.18
CA SER A 72 6.45 -6.72 -7.41
C SER A 72 6.23 -7.66 -8.58
N SER A 73 7.29 -7.86 -9.36
CA SER A 73 7.31 -8.86 -10.42
C SER A 73 7.37 -10.25 -9.83
N HIS A 74 6.87 -11.24 -10.59
CA HIS A 74 7.11 -12.65 -10.28
C HIS A 74 8.58 -13.04 -10.48
N GLU A 75 9.30 -12.35 -11.35
CA GLU A 75 10.71 -12.62 -11.65
C GLU A 75 11.64 -12.08 -10.56
N GLY A 76 12.78 -12.77 -10.36
CA GLY A 76 13.83 -12.31 -9.44
C GLY A 76 13.42 -12.29 -7.96
N ARG A 77 12.51 -13.18 -7.54
CA ARG A 77 12.17 -13.33 -6.11
C ARG A 77 13.38 -13.66 -5.22
N ASP A 78 14.38 -14.33 -5.78
CA ASP A 78 15.58 -14.74 -5.07
C ASP A 78 16.45 -13.54 -4.66
N VAL A 79 16.38 -12.42 -5.39
CA VAL A 79 17.08 -11.16 -5.03
C VAL A 79 16.26 -10.27 -4.09
N ARG A 80 15.11 -10.74 -3.61
CA ARG A 80 14.26 -10.10 -2.57
C ARG A 80 14.02 -8.58 -2.80
N PRO A 81 13.56 -8.15 -3.98
CA PRO A 81 13.47 -6.73 -4.33
C PRO A 81 12.49 -5.95 -3.45
N SER A 82 11.38 -6.56 -3.04
CA SER A 82 10.42 -5.93 -2.12
C SER A 82 11.03 -5.68 -0.73
N ASN A 83 11.84 -6.62 -0.21
CA ASN A 83 12.53 -6.44 1.07
C ASN A 83 13.59 -5.32 0.98
N ALA A 84 14.31 -5.21 -0.15
CA ALA A 84 15.24 -4.13 -0.38
C ALA A 84 14.54 -2.75 -0.36
N ILE A 85 13.36 -2.65 -0.97
CA ILE A 85 12.52 -1.44 -0.89
C ILE A 85 12.10 -1.15 0.54
N GLN A 86 11.59 -2.14 1.29
CA GLN A 86 11.18 -1.92 2.68
C GLN A 86 12.34 -1.41 3.53
N TRP A 87 13.53 -2.00 3.39
CA TRP A 87 14.72 -1.56 4.11
C TRP A 87 15.09 -0.11 3.79
N ALA A 88 15.07 0.27 2.51
CA ALA A 88 15.33 1.65 2.08
C ALA A 88 14.28 2.62 2.65
N MET A 89 12.99 2.29 2.50
CA MET A 89 11.88 3.10 2.99
C MET A 89 11.96 3.33 4.50
N ILE A 90 12.24 2.28 5.29
CA ILE A 90 12.36 2.39 6.75
C ILE A 90 13.53 3.30 7.12
N ARG A 91 14.69 3.14 6.47
CA ARG A 91 15.86 4.01 6.72
C ARG A 91 15.57 5.47 6.40
N ASP A 92 14.92 5.73 5.27
CA ASP A 92 14.60 7.08 4.85
C ASP A 92 13.54 7.71 5.76
N CYS A 93 12.56 6.92 6.24
CA CYS A 93 11.59 7.36 7.25
C CYS A 93 12.27 7.71 8.57
N LEU A 94 13.20 6.89 9.05
CA LEU A 94 13.97 7.18 10.27
C LEU A 94 14.80 8.46 10.12
N ALA A 95 15.50 8.63 9.00
CA ALA A 95 16.27 9.84 8.72
C ALA A 95 15.38 11.09 8.63
N ALA A 96 14.14 10.92 8.16
CA ALA A 96 13.13 11.95 8.06
C ALA A 96 12.39 12.24 9.38
N GLY A 97 12.74 11.57 10.48
CA GLY A 97 12.13 11.76 11.80
C GLY A 97 10.74 11.14 11.95
N CYS A 98 10.39 10.14 11.15
CA CYS A 98 9.13 9.42 11.30
C CYS A 98 9.12 8.59 12.60
N GLU A 99 8.05 8.74 13.37
CA GLU A 99 7.73 7.95 14.55
C GLU A 99 6.93 6.70 14.20
N VAL A 100 6.17 6.75 13.09
CA VAL A 100 5.30 5.67 12.63
C VAL A 100 5.61 5.30 11.18
N TYR A 101 5.81 4.01 10.95
CA TYR A 101 5.87 3.39 9.63
C TYR A 101 4.71 2.40 9.48
N ASP A 102 3.66 2.82 8.78
CA ASP A 102 2.39 2.10 8.65
C ASP A 102 2.39 1.25 7.37
N MET A 103 2.38 -0.08 7.56
CA MET A 103 2.29 -1.07 6.49
C MET A 103 0.86 -1.32 5.99
N ARG A 104 -0.12 -0.62 6.55
CA ARG A 104 -1.56 -0.67 6.30
C ARG A 104 -2.18 -2.02 6.67
N GLY A 105 -3.49 -2.12 6.45
CA GLY A 105 -4.32 -3.25 6.87
C GLY A 105 -3.85 -4.64 6.41
N ILE A 106 -4.03 -5.61 7.28
CA ILE A 106 -3.88 -7.06 7.05
C ILE A 106 -5.28 -7.69 6.98
N SER A 107 -5.38 -8.96 6.54
CA SER A 107 -6.61 -9.71 6.74
C SER A 107 -6.85 -9.96 8.23
N ASP A 108 -8.12 -10.21 8.58
CA ASP A 108 -8.61 -10.49 9.94
C ASP A 108 -8.39 -11.97 10.36
N THR A 109 -7.73 -12.75 9.51
CA THR A 109 -7.47 -14.17 9.73
C THR A 109 -5.98 -14.49 9.69
N LEU A 110 -5.56 -15.41 10.55
CA LEU A 110 -4.21 -16.02 10.57
C LEU A 110 -4.20 -17.42 9.93
N ASP A 111 -5.26 -17.79 9.20
CA ASP A 111 -5.34 -19.06 8.49
C ASP A 111 -4.24 -19.15 7.42
N PRO A 112 -3.31 -20.12 7.50
CA PRO A 112 -2.25 -20.30 6.50
C PRO A 112 -2.77 -20.63 5.09
N THR A 113 -4.03 -21.04 4.95
CA THR A 113 -4.65 -21.33 3.66
C THR A 113 -5.26 -20.10 2.98
N ASP A 114 -5.34 -18.97 3.69
CA ASP A 114 -5.82 -17.71 3.12
C ASP A 114 -4.81 -17.15 2.10
N HIS A 115 -5.31 -16.71 0.95
CA HIS A 115 -4.51 -16.09 -0.10
C HIS A 115 -3.71 -14.84 0.35
N LEU A 116 -4.12 -14.17 1.43
CA LEU A 116 -3.45 -13.00 2.02
C LEU A 116 -2.48 -13.36 3.15
N PHE A 117 -2.35 -14.63 3.54
CA PHE A 117 -1.46 -15.03 4.63
C PHE A 117 0.00 -14.63 4.36
N GLY A 118 0.47 -14.77 3.12
CA GLY A 118 1.81 -14.32 2.71
C GLY A 118 2.02 -12.81 2.86
N LEU A 119 0.95 -12.00 2.69
CA LEU A 119 0.99 -10.56 2.91
C LEU A 119 1.14 -10.23 4.40
N ILE A 120 0.48 -10.99 5.29
CA ILE A 120 0.68 -10.86 6.73
C ILE A 120 2.13 -11.15 7.10
N GLN A 121 2.68 -12.28 6.63
CA GLN A 121 4.07 -12.65 6.90
C GLN A 121 5.06 -11.59 6.42
N PHE A 122 4.85 -11.06 5.20
CA PHE A 122 5.68 -9.98 4.66
C PHE A 122 5.64 -8.73 5.57
N LYS A 123 4.45 -8.35 6.04
CA LYS A 123 4.28 -7.16 6.88
C LYS A 123 4.89 -7.32 8.27
N LEU A 124 4.58 -8.42 8.95
CA LEU A 124 5.14 -8.71 10.27
C LEU A 124 6.66 -8.97 10.22
N GLY A 125 7.17 -9.48 9.09
CA GLY A 125 8.59 -9.71 8.87
C GLY A 125 9.47 -8.44 8.88
N THR A 126 8.86 -7.25 8.84
CA THR A 126 9.58 -5.97 9.04
C THR A 126 9.85 -5.63 10.51
N GLY A 127 9.33 -6.44 11.44
CA GLY A 127 9.36 -6.17 12.88
C GLY A 127 8.15 -5.37 13.39
N GLY A 128 7.16 -5.11 12.52
CA GLY A 128 5.90 -4.48 12.90
C GLY A 128 4.97 -5.37 13.71
N HIS A 129 3.92 -4.77 14.27
CA HIS A 129 2.85 -5.46 14.99
C HIS A 129 1.48 -5.09 14.39
N ALA A 130 0.50 -5.97 14.55
CA ALA A 130 -0.87 -5.69 14.15
C ALA A 130 -1.51 -4.70 15.13
N LEU A 131 -2.22 -3.71 14.60
CA LEU A 131 -3.00 -2.75 15.37
C LEU A 131 -4.45 -2.78 14.88
N GLU A 132 -5.38 -2.91 15.83
CA GLU A 132 -6.81 -2.82 15.57
C GLU A 132 -7.29 -1.42 15.93
N TYR A 133 -7.94 -0.75 14.98
CA TYR A 133 -8.60 0.52 15.22
C TYR A 133 -10.03 0.28 15.68
N LEU A 134 -10.62 1.28 16.33
CA LEU A 134 -12.01 1.24 16.80
C LEU A 134 -13.05 1.11 15.67
N GLY A 135 -12.61 1.18 14.41
CA GLY A 135 -13.43 1.00 13.23
C GLY A 135 -14.03 2.30 12.69
N GLU A 136 -15.18 2.17 12.04
CA GLU A 136 -15.89 3.27 11.40
C GLU A 136 -17.03 3.76 12.30
N TRP A 137 -17.29 5.07 12.32
CA TRP A 137 -18.42 5.67 13.03
C TRP A 137 -19.28 6.48 12.09
N ASP A 138 -20.57 6.16 12.05
CA ASP A 138 -21.52 6.80 11.16
C ASP A 138 -22.41 7.82 11.86
N LEU A 139 -22.32 9.08 11.40
CA LEU A 139 -23.31 10.11 11.72
C LEU A 139 -24.45 10.08 10.69
N ARG A 140 -25.63 9.59 11.11
CA ARG A 140 -26.81 9.49 10.25
C ARG A 140 -27.45 10.85 10.00
N LEU A 141 -27.06 11.50 8.90
CA LEU A 141 -27.63 12.79 8.48
C LEU A 141 -29.06 12.67 7.93
N ARG A 142 -29.38 11.54 7.28
CA ARG A 142 -30.69 11.28 6.67
C ARG A 142 -31.18 9.88 7.05
N PRO A 143 -31.95 9.73 8.15
CA PRO A 143 -32.28 8.43 8.72
C PRO A 143 -32.89 7.43 7.74
N MET A 144 -33.74 7.87 6.83
CA MET A 144 -34.40 6.99 5.86
C MET A 144 -33.43 6.47 4.78
N LEU A 145 -32.53 7.33 4.29
CA LEU A 145 -31.51 6.91 3.32
C LEU A 145 -30.46 6.02 3.98
N SER A 146 -30.05 6.32 5.22
CA SER A 146 -29.17 5.44 5.99
C SER A 146 -29.78 4.06 6.14
N LYS A 147 -31.06 3.95 6.54
CA LYS A 147 -31.75 2.64 6.62
C LYS A 147 -31.81 1.91 5.28
N ALA A 148 -32.10 2.62 4.19
CA ALA A 148 -32.14 2.01 2.86
C ALA A 148 -30.75 1.50 2.42
N PHE A 149 -29.70 2.26 2.75
CA PHE A 149 -28.32 1.87 2.48
C PHE A 149 -27.86 0.69 3.36
N ASP A 150 -28.16 0.71 4.65
CA ASP A 150 -27.91 -0.40 5.58
C ASP A 150 -28.60 -1.67 5.08
N ALA A 151 -29.85 -1.56 4.62
CA ALA A 151 -30.59 -2.68 4.04
C ALA A 151 -29.93 -3.16 2.75
N TYR A 152 -29.50 -2.27 1.85
CA TYR A 152 -28.78 -2.64 0.62
C TYR A 152 -27.48 -3.40 0.92
N LEU A 153 -26.68 -2.92 1.87
CA LEU A 153 -25.42 -3.56 2.27
C LEU A 153 -25.64 -4.93 2.91
N ALA A 154 -26.70 -5.11 3.71
CA ALA A 154 -27.02 -6.39 4.34
C ALA A 154 -27.40 -7.50 3.34
N HIS A 155 -27.71 -7.16 2.09
CA HIS A 155 -28.08 -8.11 1.02
C HIS A 155 -26.93 -8.40 0.05
N ARG A 156 -25.72 -7.89 0.30
CA ARG A 156 -24.54 -8.05 -0.56
C ARG A 156 -23.51 -8.96 0.08
#